data_AF-A0A933T660-F1
#
_entry.id   AF-A0A933T660-F1
#
_cell.length_a   1.000
_cell.length_b   1.000
_cell.length_c   1.000
_cell.angle_alpha   90.00
_cell.angle_beta   90.00
_cell.angle_gamma   90.00
#
_symmetry.space_group_name_H-M   'P 1'
#
loop_
_entity.id
_entity.type
_entity.pdbx_description
1 polymer ?
#
loop_
_entity_poly.entity_id
_entity_poly.type
_entity_poly.pdbx_seq_one_letter_code
_entity_poly.pdbx_strand_id
1 'polypeptide(L)'
;MELVNVNKIGISKGTAVEDAVTANFKGETGEVGLYLAMARQAQREGYPEIAETLKRIAWEEAGHAARYAELNGLISENTKENLEKMLNGEIGANKGKREAAVKAKEVNVDEAHDFFDESSRDEARHAMMLNGLLNRFFPAKGGFASGGK
;
A
#
# COMPACT_ATOMS: atom_id res chain seq x y z
N MET A 1 5.98 22.63 22.51
CA MET A 1 4.81 21.79 22.83
C MET A 1 5.32 20.65 23.70
N GLU A 2 4.79 20.51 24.92
CA GLU A 2 5.15 19.41 25.81
C GLU A 2 4.09 18.32 25.66
N LEU A 3 4.47 17.18 25.07
CA LEU A 3 3.59 16.04 24.88
C LEU A 3 3.92 14.96 25.91
N VAL A 4 2.90 14.44 26.59
CA VAL A 4 3.04 13.49 27.71
C VAL A 4 3.18 12.05 27.24
N ASN A 5 2.45 11.67 26.18
CA ASN A 5 2.48 10.31 25.65
C ASN A 5 2.21 10.36 24.14
N VAL A 6 3.07 9.71 23.36
CA VAL A 6 3.02 9.70 21.90
C VAL A 6 3.35 8.32 21.37
N ASN A 7 2.70 7.95 20.26
CA ASN A 7 3.10 6.79 19.49
C ASN A 7 4.49 7.05 18.88
N LYS A 8 5.38 6.06 18.97
CA LYS A 8 6.73 6.10 18.40
C LYS A 8 6.82 5.13 17.24
N ILE A 9 7.43 5.58 16.15
CA ILE A 9 7.71 4.73 14.99
C ILE A 9 8.94 3.87 15.28
N GLY A 10 8.88 2.58 14.95
CA GLY A 10 10.01 1.67 15.08
C GLY A 10 10.30 1.20 16.52
N ILE A 11 9.38 1.40 17.46
CA ILE A 11 9.60 1.05 18.87
C ILE A 11 9.85 -0.45 19.12
N SER A 12 9.41 -1.33 18.21
CA SER A 12 9.67 -2.78 18.31
C SER A 12 10.95 -3.23 17.63
N LYS A 13 11.62 -2.38 16.83
CA LYS A 13 12.86 -2.77 16.12
C LYS A 13 13.97 -3.09 17.11
N GLY A 14 14.68 -4.19 16.88
CA GLY A 14 15.76 -4.72 17.72
C GLY A 14 15.29 -5.34 19.04
N THR A 15 13.98 -5.52 19.23
CA THR A 15 13.42 -6.09 20.47
C THR A 15 13.01 -7.55 20.27
N ALA A 16 12.78 -8.27 21.37
CA ALA A 16 12.30 -9.66 21.32
C ALA A 16 10.92 -9.85 20.65
N VAL A 17 10.18 -8.76 20.42
CA VAL A 17 8.85 -8.80 19.77
C VAL A 17 8.88 -8.38 18.30
N GLU A 18 10.03 -7.98 17.73
CA GLU A 18 10.15 -7.52 16.34
C GLU A 18 9.58 -8.54 15.34
N ASP A 19 9.93 -9.82 15.51
CA ASP A 19 9.49 -10.89 14.63
C ASP A 19 7.98 -11.13 14.74
N ALA A 20 7.45 -11.08 15.96
CA ALA A 20 6.02 -11.20 16.20
C ALA A 20 5.25 -10.03 15.56
N VAL A 21 5.75 -8.80 15.69
CA VAL A 21 5.17 -7.62 15.04
C VAL A 21 5.22 -7.76 13.51
N THR A 22 6.32 -8.25 12.95
CA THR A 22 6.46 -8.49 11.51
C THR A 22 5.49 -9.57 11.01
N ALA A 23 5.32 -10.65 11.78
CA ALA A 23 4.40 -11.73 11.44
C ALA A 23 2.95 -11.23 11.45
N ASN A 24 2.56 -10.45 12.46
CA ASN A 24 1.22 -9.87 12.54
C ASN A 24 0.99 -8.86 11.41
N PHE A 25 1.94 -7.97 11.09
CA PHE A 25 1.79 -7.08 9.93
C PHE A 25 1.45 -7.85 8.64
N LYS A 26 2.17 -8.96 8.38
CA LYS A 26 1.89 -9.81 7.22
C LYS A 26 0.53 -10.50 7.32
N GLY A 27 0.18 -11.07 8.47
CA GLY A 27 -1.12 -11.73 8.71
C GLY A 27 -2.29 -10.79 8.44
N GLU A 28 -2.30 -9.63 9.11
CA GLU A 28 -3.34 -8.60 9.00
C GLU A 28 -3.47 -8.10 7.55
N THR A 29 -2.36 -7.82 6.85
CA THR A 29 -2.42 -7.44 5.43
C THR A 29 -3.01 -8.54 4.52
N GLY A 30 -2.78 -9.82 4.85
CA GLY A 30 -3.38 -10.95 4.15
C GLY A 30 -4.89 -11.06 4.42
N GLU A 31 -5.29 -10.88 5.67
CA GLU A 31 -6.69 -10.90 6.08
C GLU A 31 -7.52 -9.80 5.41
N VAL A 32 -6.98 -8.59 5.24
CA VAL A 32 -7.62 -7.53 4.44
C VAL A 32 -8.01 -8.05 3.05
N GLY A 33 -7.07 -8.68 2.34
CA GLY A 33 -7.32 -9.24 1.01
C GLY A 33 -8.36 -10.36 1.03
N LEU A 34 -8.26 -11.27 2.00
CA LEU A 34 -9.20 -12.39 2.16
C LEU A 34 -10.61 -11.93 2.49
N TYR A 35 -10.79 -11.01 3.43
CA TYR A 35 -12.11 -10.46 3.79
C TYR A 35 -12.77 -9.74 2.61
N LEU A 36 -12.02 -8.96 1.83
CA LEU A 36 -12.55 -8.32 0.61
C LEU A 36 -12.92 -9.33 -0.48
N ALA A 37 -12.14 -10.40 -0.65
CA ALA A 37 -12.46 -11.49 -1.58
C ALA A 37 -13.72 -12.26 -1.15
N MET A 38 -13.84 -12.58 0.15
CA MET A 38 -15.02 -13.21 0.73
C MET A 38 -16.25 -12.31 0.63
N ALA A 39 -16.10 -10.99 0.83
CA ALA A 39 -17.20 -10.04 0.64
C ALA A 39 -17.74 -10.06 -0.80
N ARG A 40 -16.85 -10.11 -1.81
CA ARG A 40 -17.25 -10.25 -3.22
C ARG A 40 -17.98 -11.57 -3.47
N GLN A 41 -17.59 -12.66 -2.81
CA GLN A 41 -18.29 -13.94 -2.89
C GLN A 41 -19.69 -13.85 -2.28
N ALA A 42 -19.82 -13.30 -1.07
CA ALA A 42 -21.11 -13.12 -0.40
C ALA A 42 -22.08 -12.27 -1.24
N GLN A 43 -21.59 -11.23 -1.95
CA GLN A 43 -22.40 -10.47 -2.88
C GLN A 43 -22.93 -11.31 -4.04
N ARG A 44 -22.10 -12.18 -4.65
CA ARG A 44 -22.52 -13.06 -5.75
C ARG A 44 -23.60 -14.05 -5.31
N GLU A 45 -23.57 -14.45 -4.04
CA GLU A 45 -24.56 -15.36 -3.45
C GLU A 45 -25.84 -14.64 -2.97
N GLY A 46 -25.87 -13.31 -3.02
CA GLY A 46 -27.05 -12.53 -2.61
C GLY A 46 -27.12 -12.24 -1.11
N TYR A 47 -25.99 -12.27 -0.39
CA TYR A 47 -25.90 -11.93 1.04
C TYR A 47 -25.25 -10.56 1.26
N PRO A 48 -25.95 -9.44 0.98
CA PRO A 48 -25.37 -8.10 1.07
C PRO A 48 -24.96 -7.71 2.50
N GLU A 49 -25.68 -8.16 3.53
CA GLU A 49 -25.33 -7.87 4.94
C GLU A 49 -24.03 -8.55 5.36
N ILE A 50 -23.80 -9.79 4.91
CA ILE A 50 -22.54 -10.51 5.16
C ILE A 50 -21.40 -9.80 4.43
N ALA A 51 -21.60 -9.41 3.18
CA ALA A 51 -20.59 -8.69 2.41
C ALA A 51 -20.21 -7.35 3.05
N GLU A 52 -21.18 -6.59 3.57
CA GLU A 52 -20.92 -5.33 4.28
C GLU A 52 -20.14 -5.56 5.57
N THR A 53 -20.53 -6.58 6.35
CA THR A 53 -19.82 -6.96 7.57
C THR A 53 -18.36 -7.32 7.28
N LEU A 54 -18.11 -8.12 6.23
CA LEU A 54 -16.74 -8.52 5.86
C LEU A 54 -15.89 -7.33 5.39
N LYS A 55 -16.47 -6.38 4.64
CA LYS A 55 -15.76 -5.14 4.27
C LYS A 55 -15.42 -4.30 5.50
N ARG A 56 -16.30 -4.26 6.50
CA ARG A 56 -16.06 -3.56 7.76
C ARG A 56 -14.89 -4.18 8.51
N ILE A 57 -14.86 -5.51 8.64
CA ILE A 57 -13.75 -6.24 9.27
C ILE A 57 -12.45 -5.97 8.52
N ALA A 58 -12.45 -6.03 7.18
CA ALA A 58 -11.26 -5.71 6.39
C ALA A 58 -10.68 -4.32 6.70
N TRP A 59 -11.53 -3.33 7.01
CA TRP A 59 -11.06 -1.99 7.38
C TRP A 59 -10.48 -1.93 8.80
N GLU A 60 -10.95 -2.78 9.70
CA GLU A 60 -10.41 -2.93 11.05
C GLU A 60 -9.03 -3.61 11.01
N GLU A 61 -8.86 -4.70 10.24
CA GLU A 61 -7.56 -5.35 10.04
C GLU A 61 -6.56 -4.44 9.31
N ALA A 62 -7.02 -3.60 8.38
CA ALA A 62 -6.16 -2.57 7.78
C ALA A 62 -5.62 -1.58 8.84
N GLY A 63 -6.43 -1.27 9.86
CA GLY A 63 -6.02 -0.47 11.01
C GLY A 63 -4.99 -1.19 11.89
N HIS A 64 -5.17 -2.49 12.13
CA HIS A 64 -4.20 -3.32 12.85
C HIS A 64 -2.86 -3.40 12.10
N ALA A 65 -2.90 -3.69 10.79
CA ALA A 65 -1.73 -3.68 9.93
C ALA A 65 -0.99 -2.34 9.95
N ALA A 66 -1.71 -1.21 9.84
CA ALA A 66 -1.12 0.11 9.93
C ALA A 66 -0.38 0.32 11.26
N ARG A 67 -0.97 -0.16 12.37
CA ARG A 67 -0.33 -0.06 13.69
C ARG A 67 0.93 -0.91 13.80
N TYR A 68 0.93 -2.14 13.30
CA TYR A 68 2.14 -2.97 13.27
C TYR A 68 3.23 -2.40 12.35
N ALA A 69 2.85 -1.78 11.24
CA ALA A 69 3.79 -1.09 10.36
C ALA A 69 4.50 0.08 11.06
N GLU A 70 3.77 0.87 11.88
CA GLU A 70 4.35 1.91 12.72
C GLU A 70 5.29 1.32 13.77
N LEU A 71 4.82 0.30 14.52
CA LEU A 71 5.60 -0.33 15.59
C LEU A 71 6.95 -0.83 15.06
N ASN A 72 6.97 -1.46 13.90
CA ASN A 72 8.19 -1.95 13.27
C ASN A 72 8.85 -1.00 12.29
N GLY A 73 8.48 0.28 12.28
CA GLY A 73 9.11 1.33 11.48
C GLY A 73 9.24 0.98 10.01
N LEU A 74 8.16 0.44 9.42
CA LEU A 74 8.04 0.21 7.98
C LEU A 74 7.81 1.53 7.22
N ILE A 75 7.47 2.58 7.94
CA ILE A 75 7.47 3.98 7.50
C ILE A 75 8.54 4.79 8.26
N SER A 76 8.90 5.95 7.72
CA SER A 76 9.70 7.00 8.33
C SER A 76 8.81 8.03 9.04
N GLU A 77 9.38 8.80 9.96
CA GLU A 77 8.75 10.02 10.51
C GLU A 77 8.68 11.16 9.48
N ASN A 78 9.40 11.03 8.36
CA ASN A 78 9.41 12.00 7.28
C ASN A 78 8.43 11.62 6.16
N THR A 79 7.40 12.45 5.95
CA THR A 79 6.40 12.23 4.90
C THR A 79 6.99 12.22 3.49
N LYS A 80 7.99 13.06 3.19
CA LYS A 80 8.65 13.08 1.87
C LYS A 80 9.32 11.74 1.59
N GLU A 81 10.08 11.23 2.55
CA GLU A 81 10.77 9.93 2.42
C GLU A 81 9.78 8.78 2.22
N ASN A 82 8.65 8.81 2.93
CA ASN A 82 7.58 7.82 2.74
C ASN A 82 7.01 7.86 1.32
N LEU A 83 6.73 9.06 0.79
CA LEU A 83 6.23 9.22 -0.57
C LEU A 83 7.25 8.79 -1.62
N GLU A 84 8.54 9.13 -1.45
CA GLU A 84 9.63 8.69 -2.33
C GLU A 84 9.79 7.16 -2.30
N LYS A 85 9.72 6.55 -1.11
CA LYS A 85 9.76 5.09 -0.96
C LYS A 85 8.59 4.43 -1.69
N MET A 86 7.37 4.92 -1.49
CA MET A 86 6.19 4.37 -2.16
C MET A 86 6.25 4.59 -3.68
N LEU A 87 6.69 5.75 -4.16
CA LEU A 87 6.86 6.01 -5.59
C LEU A 87 7.79 4.98 -6.26
N ASN A 88 8.94 4.71 -5.63
CA ASN A 88 9.86 3.69 -6.12
C ASN A 88 9.23 2.29 -6.08
N GLY A 89 8.42 2.00 -5.05
CA GLY A 89 7.62 0.79 -4.95
C GLY A 89 6.65 0.63 -6.12
N GLU A 90 5.87 1.66 -6.43
CA GLU A 90 4.91 1.66 -7.54
C GLU A 90 5.59 1.50 -8.91
N ILE A 91 6.74 2.15 -9.13
CA ILE A 91 7.53 1.97 -10.37
C ILE A 91 8.02 0.52 -10.50
N GLY A 92 8.48 -0.08 -9.40
CA GLY A 92 8.89 -1.48 -9.36
C GLY A 92 7.72 -2.44 -9.61
N ALA A 93 6.58 -2.18 -8.97
CA ALA A 93 5.35 -2.97 -9.10
C ALA A 93 4.76 -2.88 -10.52
N ASN A 94 4.77 -1.71 -11.16
CA ASN A 94 4.39 -1.52 -12.56
C ASN A 94 5.17 -2.48 -13.48
N LYS A 95 6.50 -2.47 -13.36
CA LYS A 95 7.37 -3.36 -14.14
C LYS A 95 7.11 -4.83 -13.83
N GLY A 96 7.09 -5.19 -12.54
CA GLY A 96 6.90 -6.57 -12.09
C GLY A 96 5.56 -7.16 -12.53
N LYS A 97 4.47 -6.40 -12.43
CA LYS A 97 3.14 -6.82 -12.89
C LYS A 97 3.09 -6.96 -14.41
N ARG A 98 3.73 -6.07 -15.17
CA ARG A 98 3.80 -6.19 -16.63
C ARG A 98 4.55 -7.47 -17.06
N GLU A 99 5.65 -7.80 -16.38
CA GLU A 99 6.38 -9.06 -16.59
C GLU A 99 5.53 -10.29 -16.21
N ALA A 100 4.79 -10.21 -15.10
CA ALA A 100 3.88 -11.28 -14.68
C ALA A 100 2.74 -11.50 -15.70
N ALA A 101 2.21 -10.44 -16.30
CA ALA A 101 1.22 -10.54 -17.37
C ALA A 101 1.77 -11.35 -18.56
N VAL A 102 2.98 -11.03 -19.04
CA VAL A 102 3.63 -11.78 -20.14
C VAL A 102 3.74 -13.27 -19.78
N LYS A 103 4.24 -13.59 -18.59
CA LYS A 103 4.35 -14.99 -18.12
C LYS A 103 2.99 -15.69 -18.05
N ALA A 104 1.97 -15.00 -17.54
CA ALA A 104 0.62 -15.55 -17.47
C ALA A 104 0.07 -15.89 -18.86
N LYS A 105 0.39 -15.05 -19.88
CA LYS A 105 0.03 -15.34 -21.27
C LYS A 105 0.77 -16.56 -21.83
N GLU A 106 2.06 -16.70 -21.52
CA GLU A 106 2.87 -17.85 -21.95
C GLU A 106 2.33 -19.19 -21.41
N VAL A 107 1.76 -19.18 -20.20
CA VAL A 107 1.13 -20.36 -19.58
C VAL A 107 -0.38 -20.45 -19.82
N ASN A 108 -0.94 -19.61 -20.70
CA ASN A 108 -2.36 -19.58 -21.08
C ASN A 108 -3.34 -19.38 -19.90
N VAL A 109 -2.97 -18.55 -18.92
CA VAL A 109 -3.88 -18.12 -17.84
C VAL A 109 -4.35 -16.70 -18.14
N ASP A 110 -5.30 -16.58 -19.06
CA ASP A 110 -5.72 -15.30 -19.64
C ASP A 110 -6.31 -14.33 -18.59
N GLU A 111 -7.14 -14.82 -17.66
CA GLU A 111 -7.71 -13.97 -16.60
C GLU A 111 -6.62 -13.33 -15.72
N ALA A 112 -5.55 -14.08 -15.42
CA ALA A 112 -4.41 -13.56 -14.67
C ALA A 112 -3.59 -12.59 -15.53
N HIS A 113 -3.39 -12.88 -16.82
CA HIS A 113 -2.74 -11.94 -17.74
C HIS A 113 -3.47 -10.60 -17.74
N ASP A 114 -4.79 -10.62 -17.94
CA ASP A 114 -5.60 -9.41 -18.09
C ASP A 114 -5.54 -8.57 -16.81
N PHE A 115 -5.69 -9.19 -15.64
CA PHE A 115 -5.61 -8.47 -14.38
C PHE A 115 -4.19 -7.97 -14.05
N PHE A 116 -3.13 -8.73 -14.35
CA PHE A 116 -1.76 -8.23 -14.19
C PHE A 116 -1.47 -7.05 -15.12
N ASP A 117 -1.96 -7.09 -16.35
CA ASP A 117 -1.80 -6.02 -17.32
C ASP A 117 -2.58 -4.77 -16.91
N GLU A 118 -3.85 -4.91 -16.49
CA GLU A 118 -4.68 -3.82 -15.94
C GLU A 118 -4.03 -3.21 -14.70
N SER A 119 -3.73 -4.04 -13.70
CA SER A 119 -3.17 -3.56 -12.43
C SER A 119 -1.75 -3.01 -12.58
N SER A 120 -1.02 -3.31 -13.66
CA SER A 120 0.24 -2.61 -13.98
C SER A 120 -0.02 -1.14 -14.36
N ARG A 121 -1.11 -0.84 -15.08
CA ARG A 121 -1.49 0.53 -15.43
C ARG A 121 -1.98 1.30 -14.20
N ASP A 122 -2.60 0.61 -13.24
CA ASP A 122 -2.92 1.20 -11.95
C ASP A 122 -1.66 1.66 -11.22
N GLU A 123 -0.59 0.85 -11.17
CA GLU A 123 0.65 1.29 -10.50
C GLU A 123 1.31 2.47 -11.22
N ALA A 124 1.17 2.59 -12.55
CA ALA A 124 1.59 3.79 -13.27
C ALA A 124 0.79 5.02 -12.82
N ARG A 125 -0.54 4.88 -12.68
CA ARG A 125 -1.41 5.94 -12.17
C ARG A 125 -1.05 6.31 -10.72
N HIS A 126 -0.79 5.33 -9.84
CA HIS A 126 -0.35 5.55 -8.47
C HIS A 126 1.00 6.27 -8.41
N ALA A 127 1.99 5.83 -9.20
CA ALA A 127 3.28 6.51 -9.33
C ALA A 127 3.13 7.98 -9.76
N MET A 128 2.26 8.25 -10.75
CA MET A 128 1.99 9.63 -11.18
C MET A 128 1.34 10.46 -10.07
N MET A 129 0.42 9.90 -9.29
CA MET A 129 -0.19 10.57 -8.14
C MET A 129 0.85 10.93 -7.08
N LEU A 130 1.71 9.99 -6.70
CA LEU A 130 2.79 10.20 -5.71
C LEU A 130 3.82 11.22 -6.20
N ASN A 131 4.23 11.14 -7.46
CA ASN A 131 5.13 12.12 -8.07
C ASN A 131 4.50 13.52 -8.10
N GLY A 132 3.20 13.63 -8.40
CA GLY A 132 2.46 14.88 -8.32
C GLY A 132 2.49 15.50 -6.93
N LEU A 133 2.29 14.69 -5.87
CA LEU A 133 2.39 15.13 -4.47
C LEU A 133 3.81 15.61 -4.13
N LEU A 134 4.83 14.85 -4.51
CA LEU A 134 6.23 15.20 -4.29
C LEU A 134 6.59 16.54 -4.96
N ASN A 135 6.21 16.72 -6.21
CA ASN A 135 6.47 17.97 -6.94
C ASN A 135 5.73 19.17 -6.34
N ARG A 136 4.50 18.97 -5.85
CA ARG A 136 3.69 20.05 -5.27
C ARG A 136 4.17 20.49 -3.89
N PHE A 137 4.49 19.54 -3.01
CA PHE A 137 4.75 19.82 -1.60
C PHE A 137 6.23 19.78 -1.21
N PHE A 138 7.09 19.14 -2.02
CA PHE A 138 8.52 19.00 -1.77
C PHE A 138 9.37 19.34 -3.00
N PRO A 139 9.17 20.50 -3.65
CA PRO A 139 9.94 20.88 -4.83
C PRO A 139 11.42 20.99 -4.48
N ALA A 140 12.29 20.66 -5.44
CA ALA A 140 13.72 20.91 -5.30
C ALA A 140 13.95 22.41 -5.03
N LYS A 141 14.70 22.75 -3.97
CA LYS A 141 15.07 24.14 -3.67
C LYS A 141 15.81 24.72 -4.88
N GLY A 142 15.18 25.67 -5.58
CA GLY A 142 15.81 26.41 -6.70
C GLY A 142 14.96 26.62 -7.96
N GLY A 143 13.70 26.19 -8.02
CA GLY A 143 12.88 26.23 -9.25
C GLY A 143 11.86 27.36 -9.37
N PHE A 144 12.11 28.55 -8.84
CA PHE A 144 11.42 29.77 -9.29
C PHE A 144 12.48 30.77 -9.76
N ALA A 145 13.03 30.52 -10.94
CA ALA A 145 13.53 31.62 -11.74
C ALA A 145 12.30 32.37 -12.25
N SER A 146 12.12 33.58 -11.73
CA SER A 146 11.27 34.59 -12.35
C SER A 146 11.68 34.77 -13.81
N GLY A 147 10.86 34.27 -14.73
CA GLY A 147 10.78 34.74 -16.11
C GLY A 147 9.29 34.91 -16.38
N GLY A 148 8.74 36.11 -16.55
CA GLY A 148 9.30 37.20 -17.32
C GLY A 148 9.00 37.00 -18.81
N LYS A 149 7.73 36.82 -19.16
CA LYS A 149 6.98 37.54 -20.21
C LYS A 149 5.56 36.96 -20.32
#